data_AF-A0A2H9LRB8-F1
#
_entry.id   AF-A0A2H9LRB8-F1
#
_cell.length_a   1.000
_cell.length_b   1.000
_cell.length_c   1.000
_cell.angle_alpha   90.00
_cell.angle_beta   90.00
_cell.angle_gamma   90.00
#
_symmetry.space_group_name_H-M   'P 1'
#
loop_
_entity.id
_entity.type
_entity.pdbx_description
1 polymer ?
#
loop_
_entity_poly.entity_id
_entity_poly.type
_entity_poly.pdbx_seq_one_letter_code
_entity_poly.pdbx_strand_id
1 'polypeptide(L)'
;MREITDEKLDKYFDITGQALNKAKENITKDSSKKGSAADFLDMAQRYYDDAKYFKEKDDYVNAFAALSYAHGWLDAGARIKLFDVHDSKLFTVDD
;
A
#
# COMPACT_ATOMS: atom_id res chain seq x y z
N MET A 1 0.99 -24.36 12.91
CA MET A 1 0.77 -23.07 13.60
C MET A 1 0.70 -22.01 12.51
N ARG A 2 -0.35 -21.20 12.44
CA ARG A 2 -0.34 -20.02 11.54
C ARG A 2 0.54 -18.96 12.22
N GLU A 3 1.60 -18.50 11.56
CA GLU A 3 2.52 -17.48 12.12
C GLU A 3 1.93 -16.05 12.04
N ILE A 4 0.93 -15.86 11.19
CA ILE A 4 0.16 -14.62 11.05
C ILE A 4 -1.22 -14.84 11.65
N THR A 5 -1.62 -13.99 12.60
CA THR A 5 -2.96 -13.98 13.20
C THR A 5 -3.92 -13.15 12.37
N ASP A 6 -5.23 -13.38 12.52
CA ASP A 6 -6.27 -12.54 11.92
C ASP A 6 -6.08 -11.07 12.30
N GLU A 7 -5.86 -10.79 13.59
CA GLU A 7 -5.63 -9.43 14.10
C GLU A 7 -4.46 -8.73 13.39
N LYS A 8 -3.34 -9.44 13.21
CA LYS A 8 -2.17 -8.88 12.51
C LYS A 8 -2.48 -8.64 11.03
N LEU A 9 -3.17 -9.56 10.38
CA LEU A 9 -3.50 -9.45 8.97
C LEU A 9 -4.50 -8.31 8.73
N ASP A 10 -5.55 -8.22 9.54
CA ASP A 10 -6.57 -7.16 9.48
C ASP A 10 -5.97 -5.78 9.71
N LYS A 11 -5.04 -5.67 10.67
CA LYS A 11 -4.26 -4.44 10.89
C LYS A 11 -3.49 -4.02 9.63
N TYR A 12 -2.87 -4.95 8.92
CA TYR A 12 -2.12 -4.63 7.70
C TYR A 12 -3.03 -4.27 6.52
N PHE A 13 -4.21 -4.89 6.42
CA PHE A 13 -5.25 -4.46 5.46
C PHE A 13 -5.67 -3.02 5.74
N ASP A 14 -5.97 -2.70 6.99
CA ASP A 14 -6.40 -1.36 7.39
C ASP A 14 -5.33 -0.30 7.07
N ILE A 15 -4.10 -0.49 7.56
CA ILE A 15 -2.99 0.46 7.36
C ILE A 15 -2.70 0.65 5.86
N THR A 16 -2.61 -0.45 5.10
CA THR A 16 -2.31 -0.37 3.66
C THR A 16 -3.46 0.22 2.86
N GLY A 17 -4.70 -0.08 3.22
CA GLY A 17 -5.89 0.49 2.59
C GLY A 17 -5.99 2.00 2.82
N GLN A 18 -5.71 2.46 4.05
CA GLN A 18 -5.66 3.88 4.38
C GLN A 18 -4.57 4.61 3.58
N ALA A 19 -3.35 4.06 3.54
CA ALA A 19 -2.25 4.62 2.77
C ALA A 19 -2.59 4.68 1.26
N LEU A 20 -3.18 3.62 0.71
CA LEU A 20 -3.57 3.56 -0.70
C LEU A 20 -4.60 4.63 -1.05
N ASN A 21 -5.63 4.82 -0.21
CA ASN A 21 -6.64 5.86 -0.42
C ASN A 21 -6.03 7.25 -0.33
N LYS A 22 -5.19 7.51 0.68
CA LYS A 22 -4.52 8.79 0.86
C LYS A 22 -3.59 9.12 -0.32
N ALA A 23 -2.86 8.13 -0.84
CA ALA A 23 -2.01 8.31 -2.02
C ALA A 23 -2.83 8.64 -3.29
N LYS A 24 -4.00 8.01 -3.50
CA LYS A 24 -4.91 8.31 -4.62
C LYS A 24 -5.45 9.74 -4.58
N GLU A 25 -5.76 10.25 -3.39
CA GLU A 25 -6.27 11.62 -3.20
C GLU A 25 -5.18 12.67 -3.36
N ASN A 26 -3.91 12.31 -3.14
CA ASN A 26 -2.79 13.23 -3.09
C ASN A 26 -1.74 12.92 -4.17
N ILE A 27 -2.17 12.64 -5.40
CA ILE A 27 -1.24 12.48 -6.53
C ILE A 27 -0.52 13.82 -6.79
N THR A 28 0.78 13.74 -7.10
CA THR A 28 1.61 14.89 -7.44
C THR A 28 0.98 15.79 -8.51
N LYS A 29 1.15 17.10 -8.34
CA LYS A 29 0.73 18.12 -9.33
C LYS A 29 1.69 18.22 -10.52
N ASP A 30 2.88 17.62 -10.41
CA ASP A 30 3.86 17.54 -11.50
C ASP A 30 3.33 16.63 -12.62
N SER A 31 2.96 17.24 -13.75
CA SER A 31 2.39 16.53 -14.90
C SER A 31 3.35 15.49 -15.49
N SER A 32 4.67 15.69 -15.38
CA SER A 32 5.67 14.74 -15.89
C SER A 32 5.69 13.42 -15.12
N LYS A 33 5.25 13.44 -13.86
CA LYS A 33 5.25 12.28 -12.95
C LYS A 33 3.92 11.54 -12.87
N LYS A 34 2.85 12.09 -13.46
CA LYS A 34 1.50 11.49 -13.37
C LYS A 34 1.43 10.05 -13.88
N GLY A 35 2.17 9.73 -14.95
CA GLY A 35 2.25 8.37 -15.48
C GLY A 35 2.84 7.40 -14.46
N SER A 36 3.97 7.76 -13.85
CA SER A 36 4.61 6.95 -12.80
C SER A 36 3.76 6.86 -11.53
N ALA A 37 3.08 7.94 -11.14
CA ALA A 37 2.18 7.92 -9.98
C ALA A 37 1.00 6.96 -10.22
N ALA A 38 0.43 6.95 -11.42
CA ALA A 38 -0.63 6.02 -11.80
C ALA A 38 -0.14 4.57 -11.79
N ASP A 39 1.05 4.31 -12.33
CA ASP A 39 1.67 2.97 -12.34
C ASP A 39 1.92 2.44 -10.92
N PHE A 40 2.46 3.28 -10.03
CA PHE A 40 2.67 2.92 -8.63
C PHE A 40 1.34 2.60 -7.91
N LEU A 41 0.29 3.38 -8.16
CA LEU A 41 -1.04 3.14 -7.58
C LEU A 41 -1.69 1.88 -8.13
N ASP A 42 -1.54 1.59 -9.43
CA ASP A 42 -2.02 0.35 -10.04
C ASP A 42 -1.34 -0.86 -9.40
N MET A 43 -0.01 -0.83 -9.30
CA MET A 43 0.75 -1.91 -8.66
C MET A 43 0.36 -2.10 -7.20
N ALA A 44 0.28 -1.02 -6.41
CA ALA A 44 -0.16 -1.11 -5.01
C ALA A 44 -1.59 -1.67 -4.88
N GLN A 45 -2.52 -1.25 -5.74
CA GLN A 45 -3.90 -1.74 -5.74
C GLN A 45 -3.96 -3.24 -6.09
N ARG A 46 -3.22 -3.68 -7.10
CA ARG A 46 -3.20 -5.09 -7.52
C ARG A 46 -2.71 -6.01 -6.41
N TYR A 47 -1.63 -5.64 -5.72
CA TYR A 47 -1.16 -6.43 -4.58
C TYR A 47 -2.10 -6.37 -3.37
N TYR A 48 -2.81 -5.25 -3.17
CA TYR A 48 -3.86 -5.17 -2.15
C TYR A 48 -5.03 -6.12 -2.46
N ASP A 49 -5.40 -6.26 -3.73
CA ASP A 49 -6.46 -7.18 -4.15
C ASP A 49 -5.98 -8.64 -4.14
N ASP A 50 -4.72 -8.92 -4.51
CA ASP A 50 -4.09 -10.23 -4.34
C ASP A 50 -4.10 -10.65 -2.86
N ALA A 51 -3.84 -9.72 -1.94
CA ALA A 51 -3.93 -10.01 -0.52
C ALA A 51 -5.32 -10.48 -0.09
N LYS A 52 -6.39 -9.85 -0.61
CA LYS A 52 -7.78 -10.29 -0.33
C LYS A 52 -8.00 -11.70 -0.84
N TYR A 53 -7.57 -11.99 -2.06
CA TYR A 53 -7.65 -13.31 -2.67
C TYR A 53 -6.92 -14.38 -1.84
N PHE A 54 -5.71 -14.09 -1.37
CA PHE A 54 -4.96 -15.00 -0.49
C PHE A 54 -5.65 -15.21 0.85
N LYS A 55 -6.22 -14.15 1.45
CA LYS A 55 -6.99 -14.25 2.70
C LYS A 55 -8.22 -15.16 2.53
N GLU A 56 -8.98 -15.00 1.45
CA GLU A 56 -10.15 -15.85 1.12
C GLU A 56 -9.80 -17.33 0.99
N LYS A 57 -8.54 -17.64 0.65
CA LYS A 57 -7.99 -18.99 0.51
C LYS A 57 -7.26 -19.50 1.75
N ASP A 58 -7.36 -18.80 2.88
CA ASP A 58 -6.64 -19.14 4.11
C ASP A 58 -5.10 -19.11 3.99
N ASP A 59 -4.56 -18.43 2.96
CA ASP A 59 -3.12 -18.29 2.72
C ASP A 59 -2.58 -17.00 3.32
N TYR A 60 -2.42 -16.99 4.65
CA TYR A 60 -2.15 -15.77 5.40
C TYR A 60 -0.72 -15.24 5.19
N VAL A 61 0.23 -16.13 4.89
CA VAL A 61 1.62 -15.74 4.63
C VAL A 61 1.68 -14.93 3.34
N ASN A 62 1.05 -15.40 2.26
CA ASN A 62 1.02 -14.67 1.00
C ASN A 62 0.12 -13.43 1.07
N ALA A 63 -0.98 -13.46 1.82
CA ALA A 63 -1.79 -12.26 2.07
C ALA A 63 -0.97 -11.15 2.75
N PHE A 64 -0.23 -11.50 3.80
CA PHE A 64 0.64 -10.57 4.51
C PHE A 64 1.80 -10.07 3.65
N ALA A 65 2.42 -10.94 2.85
CA ALA A 65 3.48 -10.57 1.92
C ALA A 65 2.99 -9.60 0.84
N ALA A 66 1.81 -9.86 0.27
CA ALA A 66 1.20 -8.99 -0.73
C ALA A 66 0.88 -7.60 -0.16
N LEU A 67 0.33 -7.51 1.06
CA LEU A 67 0.12 -6.23 1.75
C LEU A 67 1.42 -5.47 1.98
N SER A 68 2.46 -6.16 2.44
CA SER A 68 3.77 -5.54 2.68
C SER A 68 4.38 -5.00 1.38
N TYR A 69 4.22 -5.73 0.28
CA TYR A 69 4.71 -5.30 -1.03
C TYR A 69 3.88 -4.15 -1.61
N ALA A 70 2.55 -4.18 -1.47
CA ALA A 70 1.68 -3.05 -1.82
C ALA A 70 2.09 -1.77 -1.07
N HIS A 71 2.34 -1.88 0.24
CA HIS A 71 2.79 -0.77 1.06
C HIS A 71 4.17 -0.24 0.64
N GLY A 72 5.08 -1.14 0.22
CA GLY A 72 6.38 -0.77 -0.32
C GLY A 72 6.29 0.13 -1.56
N TRP A 73 5.34 -0.12 -2.47
CA TRP A 73 5.07 0.78 -3.60
C TRP A 73 4.59 2.15 -3.13
N LEU A 74 3.69 2.19 -2.15
CA LEU A 74 3.16 3.44 -1.59
C LEU A 74 4.26 4.29 -0.93
N ASP A 75 5.09 3.66 -0.10
CA ASP A 75 6.25 4.27 0.53
C ASP A 75 7.24 4.82 -0.49
N ALA A 76 7.63 4.00 -1.47
CA ALA A 76 8.55 4.42 -2.51
C ALA A 76 8.01 5.61 -3.30
N GLY A 77 6.71 5.59 -3.64
CA GLY A 77 6.04 6.68 -4.34
C GLY A 77 5.98 7.97 -3.51
N ALA A 78 5.71 7.88 -2.21
CA ALA A 78 5.75 9.01 -1.30
C ALA A 78 7.16 9.63 -1.22
N ARG A 79 8.20 8.80 -1.03
CA ARG A 79 9.60 9.28 -0.89
C ARG A 79 10.13 9.98 -2.14
N ILE A 80 9.73 9.54 -3.34
CA ILE A 80 10.16 10.17 -4.61
C ILE A 80 9.16 11.24 -5.12
N LYS A 81 8.19 11.61 -4.28
CA LYS A 81 7.20 12.67 -4.52
C LYS A 81 6.28 12.41 -5.71
N LEU A 82 5.88 11.15 -5.89
CA LEU A 82 4.73 10.78 -6.74
C LEU A 82 3.41 11.08 -6.02
N PHE A 83 3.42 11.00 -4.68
CA PHE A 83 2.30 11.33 -3.82
C PHE A 83 2.72 12.47 -2.88
N ASP A 84 1.90 13.50 -2.79
CA ASP A 84 2.05 14.67 -1.92
C ASP A 84 1.43 14.38 -0.54
N VAL A 85 2.01 13.42 0.16
CA VAL A 85 1.52 12.93 1.46
C VAL A 85 2.47 13.33 2.58
N HIS A 86 1.88 13.85 3.67
CA HIS A 86 2.57 14.21 4.91
C HIS A 86 1.88 13.46 6.05
N ASP A 87 2.27 12.19 6.22
CA ASP A 87 1.72 11.33 7.25
C ASP A 87 2.73 10.25 7.64
N SER A 88 3.61 10.61 8.56
CA SER A 88 4.63 9.72 9.11
C SER A 88 4.08 8.46 9.81
N LYS A 89 2.77 8.39 10.07
CA LYS A 89 2.13 7.18 10.64
C LYS A 89 1.80 6.14 9.58
N LEU A 90 1.49 6.59 8.36
CA LEU A 90 1.11 5.73 7.23
C LEU A 90 2.22 5.56 6.20
N PHE A 91 3.19 6.46 6.15
CA PHE A 91 4.26 6.41 5.15
C PHE A 91 5.63 6.65 5.81
N THR A 92 6.67 6.15 5.15
CA THR A 92 8.09 6.38 5.49
C THR A 92 8.58 7.75 5.02
N VAL A 93 7.86 8.80 5.40
CA VAL A 93 8.16 10.20 5.11
C VAL A 93 8.26 11.02 6.39
N ASP A 94 8.96 12.14 6.32
CA ASP A 94 9.00 13.12 7.40
C ASP A 94 7.79 14.08 7.28
N ASP A 95 7.28 14.55 8.42
CA ASP A 95 6.18 15.54 8.50
C ASP A 95 6.66 16.97 8.17
#